data_AF-A0A952NJ69-F1
#
_entry.id   AF-A0A952NJ69-F1
#
_cell.length_a   1.000
_cell.length_b   1.000
_cell.length_c   1.000
_cell.angle_alpha   90.00
_cell.angle_beta   90.00
_cell.angle_gamma   90.00
#
_symmetry.space_group_name_H-M   'P 1'
#
loop_
_entity.id
_entity.type
_entity.pdbx_description
1 polymer ?
#
loop_
_entity_poly.entity_id
_entity_poly.type
_entity_poly.pdbx_seq_one_letter_code
_entity_poly.pdbx_strand_id
1 'polypeptide(L)'
;MLFHSKVPRALEKKARLFGFELADLLLVFLYLAVSNLVFGHTRLKFLLVWGGTTALAGVLYFVKRGKPDGYLQHYGEYMVSPSVLSPSMPDLDYRSYFQEEAPDDET
;
A
#
# COMPACT_ATOMS: atom_id res chain seq x y z
N MET A 1 -3.28 -21.29 27.66
CA MET A 1 -4.58 -21.07 26.98
C MET A 1 -4.39 -19.95 25.96
N LEU A 2 -4.62 -20.23 24.67
CA LEU A 2 -4.49 -19.22 23.60
C LEU A 2 -5.78 -18.37 23.57
N PHE A 3 -5.68 -17.08 23.90
CA PHE A 3 -6.77 -16.12 23.74
C PHE A 3 -6.95 -15.80 22.24
N HIS A 4 -7.74 -16.61 21.53
CA HIS A 4 -8.14 -16.28 20.15
C HIS A 4 -9.55 -15.67 20.16
N SER A 5 -9.65 -14.35 19.95
CA SER A 5 -10.94 -13.70 19.77
C SER A 5 -11.51 -14.05 18.39
N LYS A 6 -12.76 -14.52 18.33
CA LYS A 6 -13.44 -14.84 17.07
C LYS A 6 -13.93 -13.54 16.43
N VAL A 7 -13.03 -12.82 15.78
CA VAL A 7 -13.39 -11.57 15.10
C VAL A 7 -14.24 -11.90 13.88
N PRO A 8 -15.42 -11.28 13.69
CA PRO A 8 -16.23 -11.52 12.51
C PRO A 8 -15.49 -11.03 11.25
N ARG A 9 -15.05 -11.97 10.42
CA ARG A 9 -14.35 -11.75 9.13
C ARG A 9 -15.09 -10.80 8.17
N ALA A 10 -16.38 -10.53 8.42
CA ALA A 10 -17.19 -9.62 7.63
C ALA A 10 -16.91 -8.12 7.88
N LEU A 11 -16.22 -7.76 8.97
CA LEU A 11 -15.95 -6.36 9.31
C LEU A 11 -14.82 -5.74 8.47
N GLU A 12 -13.94 -6.56 7.89
CA GLU A 12 -12.83 -6.11 7.04
C GLU A 12 -13.13 -6.20 5.54
N LYS A 13 -14.38 -6.06 5.13
CA LYS A 13 -14.67 -5.86 3.71
C LYS A 13 -14.26 -4.43 3.31
N LYS A 14 -12.96 -4.24 3.04
CA LYS A 14 -12.45 -3.00 2.43
C LYS A 14 -13.30 -2.67 1.21
N ALA A 15 -13.81 -1.44 1.14
CA ALA A 15 -14.62 -0.96 0.03
C ALA A 15 -13.82 -1.08 -1.27
N ARG A 16 -14.33 -1.88 -2.20
CA ARG A 16 -13.80 -2.00 -3.55
C ARG A 16 -14.87 -1.61 -4.55
N LEU A 17 -14.47 -0.85 -5.55
CA LEU A 17 -15.33 -0.45 -6.66
C LEU A 17 -14.67 -0.91 -7.94
N PHE A 18 -15.40 -1.71 -8.74
CA PHE A 18 -14.92 -2.24 -10.02
C PHE A 18 -13.58 -3.00 -9.94
N GLY A 19 -13.28 -3.62 -8.79
CA GLY A 19 -12.02 -4.33 -8.56
C GLY A 19 -10.85 -3.44 -8.13
N PHE A 20 -11.03 -2.12 -8.09
CA PHE A 20 -10.06 -1.17 -7.53
C PHE A 20 -10.26 -0.98 -6.03
N GLU A 21 -9.15 -0.75 -5.35
CA GLU A 21 -9.16 -0.32 -3.96
C GLU A 21 -9.43 1.18 -3.86
N LEU A 22 -9.99 1.63 -2.74
CA LEU A 22 -10.28 3.06 -2.53
C LEU A 22 -9.06 3.96 -2.78
N ALA A 23 -7.87 3.54 -2.35
CA ALA A 23 -6.63 4.27 -2.58
C ALA A 23 -6.30 4.42 -4.09
N ASP A 24 -6.57 3.39 -4.90
CA ASP A 24 -6.35 3.44 -6.35
C ASP A 24 -7.30 4.45 -7.00
N LEU A 25 -8.57 4.44 -6.60
CA LEU A 25 -9.57 5.40 -7.07
C LEU A 25 -9.17 6.83 -6.71
N LEU A 26 -8.68 7.06 -5.49
CA LEU A 26 -8.17 8.36 -5.08
C LEU A 26 -7.01 8.82 -5.95
N LEU A 27 -6.07 7.93 -6.28
CA LEU A 27 -4.94 8.24 -7.17
C LEU A 27 -5.42 8.60 -8.59
N VAL A 28 -6.36 7.83 -9.14
CA VAL A 28 -6.95 8.09 -10.47
C VAL A 28 -7.68 9.43 -10.49
N PHE A 29 -8.50 9.73 -9.47
CA PHE A 29 -9.21 10.99 -9.38
C PHE A 29 -8.29 12.18 -9.11
N LEU A 30 -7.23 11.99 -8.33
CA LEU A 30 -6.20 13.01 -8.14
C LEU A 30 -5.50 13.35 -9.46
N TYR A 31 -5.09 12.33 -10.23
CA TYR A 31 -4.54 12.54 -11.56
C TYR A 31 -5.51 13.26 -12.48
N LEU A 32 -6.78 12.85 -12.49
CA LEU A 32 -7.83 13.48 -13.29
C LEU A 32 -8.01 14.96 -12.90
N ALA A 33 -8.06 15.26 -11.60
CA ALA A 33 -8.22 16.61 -11.08
C ALA A 33 -7.01 17.50 -11.43
N VAL A 34 -5.79 17.02 -11.19
CA VAL A 34 -4.55 17.75 -11.51
C VAL A 34 -4.41 17.97 -13.01
N SER A 35 -4.66 16.94 -13.82
CA SER A 35 -4.56 17.04 -15.28
C SER A 35 -5.62 17.99 -15.84
N ASN A 36 -6.83 17.99 -15.29
CA ASN A 36 -7.88 18.91 -15.68
C ASN A 36 -7.60 20.34 -15.21
N LEU A 37 -6.91 20.53 -14.08
CA LEU A 37 -6.46 21.85 -13.63
C LEU A 37 -5.38 22.42 -14.54
N VAL A 38 -4.38 21.62 -14.91
CA VAL A 38 -3.23 22.07 -15.72
C VAL A 38 -3.60 22.19 -17.21
N PHE A 39 -4.36 21.24 -17.75
CA PHE A 39 -4.65 21.12 -19.19
C PHE A 39 -6.12 21.35 -19.56
N GLY A 40 -6.96 21.79 -18.62
CA GLY A 40 -8.42 21.92 -18.82
C GLY A 40 -8.83 22.87 -19.93
N HIS A 41 -8.01 23.89 -20.23
CA HIS A 41 -8.23 24.85 -21.30
C HIS A 41 -7.57 24.48 -22.63
N THR A 42 -6.80 23.39 -22.69
CA THR A 42 -6.08 22.99 -23.91
C THR A 42 -6.99 22.21 -24.85
N ARG A 43 -6.88 22.44 -26.17
CA ARG A 43 -7.61 21.68 -27.19
C ARG A 43 -7.30 20.16 -27.17
N LEU A 44 -6.13 19.78 -26.65
CA LEU A 44 -5.69 18.39 -26.45
C LEU A 44 -6.19 17.78 -25.13
N LYS A 45 -7.01 18.50 -24.34
CA LYS A 45 -7.64 18.03 -23.09
C LYS A 45 -8.16 16.61 -23.20
N PHE A 46 -8.88 16.31 -24.28
CA PHE A 46 -9.51 15.00 -24.44
C PHE A 46 -8.46 13.88 -24.42
N LEU A 47 -7.38 14.01 -25.18
CA LEU A 47 -6.33 13.00 -25.22
C LEU A 47 -5.50 12.97 -23.94
N LEU A 48 -5.10 14.13 -23.41
CA LEU A 48 -4.21 14.20 -22.25
C LEU A 48 -4.94 13.80 -20.96
N VAL A 49 -6.10 14.39 -20.70
CA VAL A 49 -6.84 14.18 -19.45
C VAL A 49 -7.54 12.83 -19.48
N TRP A 50 -8.36 12.54 -20.49
CA TRP A 50 -9.07 11.26 -20.54
C TRP A 50 -8.14 10.11 -20.90
N GLY A 51 -7.30 10.26 -21.93
CA GLY A 51 -6.34 9.22 -22.31
C GLY A 51 -5.39 8.89 -21.17
N GLY A 52 -4.84 9.89 -20.49
CA GLY A 52 -3.97 9.68 -19.32
C GLY A 52 -4.70 9.01 -18.15
N THR A 53 -5.94 9.42 -17.86
CA THR A 53 -6.72 8.83 -16.77
C THR A 53 -7.09 7.38 -17.07
N THR A 54 -7.54 7.08 -18.30
CA THR A 54 -7.84 5.72 -18.74
C THR A 54 -6.59 4.85 -18.78
N ALA A 55 -5.46 5.39 -19.25
CA ALA A 55 -4.19 4.68 -19.25
C ALA A 55 -3.74 4.35 -17.82
N LEU A 56 -3.80 5.30 -16.88
CA LEU A 56 -3.45 5.10 -15.48
C LEU A 56 -4.33 4.04 -14.81
N ALA A 57 -5.65 4.13 -15.00
CA ALA A 57 -6.59 3.13 -14.50
C ALA A 57 -6.31 1.74 -15.11
N GLY A 58 -6.03 1.67 -16.41
CA GLY A 58 -5.66 0.43 -17.10
C GLY A 58 -4.37 -0.17 -16.55
N VAL A 59 -3.33 0.63 -16.37
CA VAL A 59 -2.06 0.19 -15.77
C VAL A 59 -2.29 -0.37 -14.37
N LEU A 60 -3.03 0.34 -13.52
CA LEU A 60 -3.37 -0.14 -12.18
C LEU A 60 -4.14 -1.46 -12.21
N TYR A 61 -5.10 -1.58 -13.13
CA TYR A 61 -5.88 -2.81 -13.32
C TYR A 61 -4.99 -4.00 -13.68
N PHE A 62 -4.08 -3.84 -14.65
CA PHE A 62 -3.20 -4.92 -15.07
C PHE A 62 -2.12 -5.25 -14.05
N VAL A 63 -1.50 -4.24 -13.42
CA VAL A 63 -0.45 -4.43 -12.41
C VAL A 63 -0.97 -5.11 -11.16
N LYS A 64 -2.20 -4.75 -10.72
CA LYS A 64 -2.82 -5.34 -9.52
C LYS A 64 -3.58 -6.63 -9.81
N ARG A 65 -3.68 -7.07 -11.07
CA ARG A 65 -4.41 -8.29 -11.42
C ARG A 65 -3.77 -9.52 -10.75
N GLY A 66 -4.48 -10.11 -9.79
CA GLY A 66 -4.01 -11.28 -9.03
C GLY A 66 -3.06 -10.97 -7.87
N LYS A 67 -2.84 -9.68 -7.55
CA LYS A 67 -2.09 -9.27 -6.36
C LYS A 67 -3.00 -9.24 -5.12
N PRO A 68 -2.44 -9.48 -3.91
CA PRO A 68 -3.20 -9.37 -2.68
C PRO A 68 -3.65 -7.93 -2.41
N ASP A 69 -4.60 -7.79 -1.49
CA ASP A 69 -5.12 -6.49 -1.09
C ASP A 69 -4.03 -5.64 -0.44
N GLY A 70 -4.09 -4.32 -0.62
CA GLY A 70 -3.11 -3.38 -0.09
C GLY A 70 -1.75 -3.45 -0.78
N TYR A 71 -1.62 -4.14 -1.92
CA TYR A 71 -0.32 -4.33 -2.59
C TYR A 71 0.45 -3.02 -2.80
N LEU A 72 -0.21 -1.96 -3.29
CA LEU A 72 0.47 -0.67 -3.54
C LEU A 72 0.85 0.05 -2.25
N GLN A 73 0.03 -0.06 -1.21
CA GLN A 73 0.35 0.51 0.10
C GLN A 73 1.60 -0.18 0.67
N HIS A 74 1.59 -1.51 0.74
CA HIS A 74 2.72 -2.27 1.26
C HIS A 74 3.97 -2.13 0.40
N TYR A 75 3.82 -2.03 -0.91
CA TYR A 75 4.93 -1.74 -1.81
C TYR A 75 5.54 -0.36 -1.51
N GLY A 76 4.70 0.65 -1.29
CA GLY A 76 5.14 1.99 -0.86
C GLY A 76 5.85 1.97 0.49
N GLU A 77 5.26 1.32 1.50
CA GLU A 77 5.84 1.12 2.84
C GLU A 77 7.19 0.40 2.75
N TYR A 78 7.30 -0.62 1.91
CA TYR A 78 8.54 -1.36 1.67
C TYR A 78 9.63 -0.47 1.05
N MET A 79 9.28 0.34 0.04
CA MET A 79 10.24 1.24 -0.61
C MET A 79 10.84 2.28 0.34
N VAL A 80 10.10 2.71 1.36
CA VAL A 80 10.57 3.67 2.37
C VAL A 80 11.09 3.01 3.65
N SER A 81 11.08 1.68 3.72
CA SER A 81 11.53 0.96 4.91
C SER A 81 13.03 1.15 5.15
N PRO A 82 13.47 1.27 6.42
CA PRO A 82 14.88 1.47 6.76
C PRO A 82 15.76 0.31 6.30
N SER A 83 15.21 -0.91 6.25
CA SER A 83 15.91 -2.09 5.72
C SER A 83 16.28 -1.96 4.24
N VAL A 84 15.49 -1.21 3.46
CA VAL A 84 15.74 -0.99 2.02
C VAL A 84 16.58 0.26 1.79
N LEU A 85 16.34 1.35 2.53
CA LEU A 85 17.06 2.61 2.34
C LEU A 85 18.46 2.61 2.98
N SER A 86 18.63 1.92 4.10
CA SER A 86 19.86 1.92 4.90
C SER A 86 20.32 0.48 5.21
N PRO A 87 20.57 -0.36 4.19
CA PRO A 87 20.92 -1.78 4.40
C PRO A 87 22.25 -1.98 5.14
N SER A 88 23.08 -0.93 5.20
CA SER A 88 24.40 -0.95 5.84
C SER A 88 24.40 -0.40 7.26
N MET A 89 23.26 0.05 7.78
CA MET A 89 23.16 0.48 9.18
C MET A 89 22.96 -0.73 10.10
N PRO A 90 23.59 -0.75 11.28
CA PRO A 90 23.33 -1.78 12.28
C PRO A 90 21.86 -1.69 12.73
N ASP A 91 21.19 -2.83 12.77
CA ASP A 91 19.82 -2.93 13.28
C ASP A 91 19.84 -2.74 14.80
N LEU A 92 19.46 -1.54 15.26
CA LEU A 92 19.45 -1.18 16.68
C LEU A 92 18.26 -1.81 17.43
N ASP A 93 17.24 -2.27 16.71
CA ASP A 93 16.01 -2.84 17.27
C ASP A 93 16.00 -4.38 17.27
N TYR A 94 17.07 -5.03 16.76
CA TYR A 94 17.19 -6.48 16.74
C TYR A 94 17.18 -7.06 18.16
N ARG A 95 16.21 -7.94 18.45
CA ARG A 95 16.17 -8.76 19.67
C ARG A 95 16.45 -10.22 19.33
N SER A 96 17.40 -10.82 20.04
CA SER A 96 17.62 -12.28 19.98
C SER A 96 16.37 -13.02 20.49
N TYR A 97 15.91 -14.01 19.74
CA TYR A 97 14.81 -14.91 20.17
C TYR A 97 15.27 -15.98 21.17
N PHE A 98 16.59 -16.21 21.25
CA PHE A 98 17.20 -17.09 22.22
C PHE A 98 17.73 -16.19 23.33
N GLN A 99 16.90 -15.96 24.33
CA GLN A 99 17.31 -15.30 25.55
C GLN A 99 17.73 -16.41 26.50
N GLU A 100 19.03 -16.53 26.81
CA GLU A 100 19.47 -17.40 27.91
C GLU A 100 18.75 -16.93 29.17
N GLU A 101 17.89 -17.78 29.72
CA GLU A 101 17.25 -17.55 31.01
C GLU A 101 18.38 -17.34 32.03
N ALA A 102 18.39 -16.17 32.69
CA ALA A 102 19.34 -15.91 33.76
C ALA A 102 19.13 -16.97 34.86
N PRO A 103 20.19 -17.56 35.43
CA PRO A 103 20.02 -18.55 36.48
C PRO A 103 19.25 -17.92 37.65
N ASP A 104 18.19 -18.59 38.08
CA ASP A 104 17.39 -18.18 39.22
C ASP A 104 18.31 -18.12 40.46
N ASP A 105 18.55 -16.91 40.98
CA ASP A 105 19.24 -16.73 42.27
C ASP A 105 18.33 -17.27 43.38
N GLU A 106 18.57 -18.52 43.80
CA GLU A 106 18.02 -19.11 45.02
C GLU A 106 18.66 -18.45 46.26
N THR A 107 17.89 -17.63 46.98
CA THR A 107 18.13 -17.30 48.40
C THR A 107 16.85 -17.39 49.20
#